data_AF-A0A7W1XS82-F1
#
_entry.id   AF-A0A7W1XS82-F1
#
_cell.length_a   1.000
_cell.length_b   1.000
_cell.length_c   1.000
_cell.angle_alpha   90.00
_cell.angle_beta   90.00
_cell.angle_gamma   90.00
#
_symmetry.space_group_name_H-M   'P 1'
#
loop_
_entity.id
_entity.type
_entity.pdbx_description
1 polymer ?
#
loop_
_entity_poly.entity_id
_entity_poly.type
_entity_poly.pdbx_seq_one_letter_code
_entity_poly.pdbx_strand_id
1 'polypeptide(L)'
;MDGSGGSWGTIFKNGRISIKDIEDNPHLFSGKSANDIANMLREAGYDVTIKASTKSRSGAQIIKINNPGAGKNITQVQVSPGGGRHGSSPYVKISTNDQGIIKIVDGLESNYKTDGKETAKIIFTGRK
;
A
#
# COMPACT_ATOMS: atom_id res chain seq x y z
N MET A 1 -9.87 4.79 26.52
CA MET A 1 -9.47 3.48 25.95
C MET A 1 -8.43 3.81 24.90
N ASP A 2 -7.16 3.55 25.24
CA ASP A 2 -6.06 3.70 24.29
C ASP A 2 -6.27 2.73 23.12
N GLY A 3 -5.82 3.12 21.92
CA GLY A 3 -6.03 2.30 20.74
C GLY A 3 -5.13 2.73 19.60
N SER A 4 -3.93 2.16 19.54
CA SER A 4 -3.12 1.99 18.32
C SER A 4 -2.48 3.23 17.67
N GLY A 5 -1.82 4.09 18.46
CA GLY A 5 -0.85 5.08 17.95
C GLY A 5 0.57 4.53 17.70
N GLY A 6 0.80 3.22 17.90
CA GLY A 6 2.14 2.69 18.18
C GLY A 6 2.97 2.09 17.03
N SER A 7 2.46 1.97 15.79
CA SER A 7 3.15 1.16 14.76
C SER A 7 3.50 1.86 13.45
N TRP A 8 3.09 3.11 13.24
CA TRP A 8 3.33 3.81 11.96
C TRP A 8 4.65 4.57 11.93
N GLY A 9 5.09 5.08 13.08
CA GLY A 9 6.39 5.75 13.20
C GLY A 9 7.58 4.84 12.87
N THR A 10 7.41 3.52 12.95
CA THR A 10 8.45 2.55 12.60
C THR A 10 8.62 2.36 11.09
N ILE A 11 7.55 2.58 10.30
CA ILE A 11 7.59 2.44 8.82
C ILE A 11 7.81 3.78 8.10
N PHE A 12 7.35 4.90 8.68
CA PHE A 12 7.53 6.23 8.12
C PHE A 12 8.71 6.93 8.81
N LYS A 13 9.90 6.79 8.21
CA LYS A 13 11.13 7.41 8.71
C LYS A 13 11.36 8.73 7.97
N ASN A 14 11.25 9.84 8.68
CA ASN A 14 11.37 11.20 8.12
C ASN A 14 10.46 11.44 6.91
N GLY A 15 9.21 10.95 6.97
CA GLY A 15 8.24 11.09 5.88
C GLY A 15 8.56 10.23 4.64
N ARG A 16 9.38 9.19 4.80
CA ARG A 16 9.73 8.22 3.76
C ARG A 16 9.43 6.79 4.22
N ILE A 17 9.19 5.92 3.26
CA ILE A 17 9.02 4.48 3.48
C ILE A 17 10.13 3.70 2.75
N SER A 18 10.55 2.56 3.28
CA SER A 18 11.46 1.64 2.57
C SER A 18 10.83 0.27 2.32
N ILE A 19 11.27 -0.44 1.28
CA ILE A 19 10.88 -1.84 1.03
C ILE A 19 11.15 -2.69 2.28
N LYS A 20 12.32 -2.52 2.90
CA LYS A 20 12.71 -3.29 4.08
C LYS A 20 11.76 -3.07 5.27
N ASP A 21 11.37 -1.82 5.53
CA ASP A 21 10.46 -1.52 6.65
C ASP A 21 9.08 -2.16 6.44
N ILE A 22 8.63 -2.28 5.17
CA ILE A 22 7.40 -2.99 4.81
C ILE A 22 7.58 -4.51 4.93
N GLU A 23 8.70 -5.07 4.47
CA GLU A 23 8.99 -6.51 4.59
C GLU A 23 9.06 -6.97 6.06
N ASP A 24 9.59 -6.12 6.93
CA ASP A 24 9.65 -6.38 8.38
C ASP A 24 8.27 -6.25 9.04
N ASN A 25 7.33 -5.51 8.42
CA ASN A 25 6.01 -5.21 8.99
C ASN A 25 4.85 -5.29 7.96
N PRO A 26 4.70 -6.40 7.21
CA PRO A 26 3.83 -6.44 6.03
C PRO A 26 2.35 -6.38 6.40
N HIS A 27 2.01 -6.85 7.60
CA HIS A 27 0.64 -6.86 8.13
C HIS A 27 0.06 -5.47 8.38
N LEU A 28 0.90 -4.44 8.46
CA LEU A 28 0.44 -3.08 8.73
C LEU A 28 -0.49 -2.54 7.65
N PHE A 29 -0.32 -2.96 6.40
CA PHE A 29 -1.19 -2.56 5.30
C PHE A 29 -2.34 -3.56 5.03
N SER A 30 -2.29 -4.74 5.64
CA SER A 30 -3.28 -5.80 5.46
C SER A 30 -4.64 -5.39 6.04
N GLY A 31 -5.72 -5.66 5.30
CA GLY A 31 -7.09 -5.35 5.73
C GLY A 31 -7.42 -3.86 5.96
N LYS A 32 -6.49 -2.93 5.70
CA LYS A 32 -6.74 -1.50 5.88
C LYS A 32 -7.54 -0.91 4.73
N SER A 33 -8.48 -0.02 5.07
CA SER A 33 -9.22 0.76 4.08
C SER A 33 -8.37 1.88 3.49
N ALA A 34 -8.82 2.48 2.38
CA ALA A 34 -8.16 3.67 1.85
C ALA A 34 -8.19 4.86 2.83
N ASN A 35 -9.22 4.95 3.68
CA ASN A 35 -9.31 5.99 4.69
C ASN A 35 -8.26 5.80 5.79
N ASP A 36 -8.08 4.56 6.27
CA ASP A 36 -7.08 4.25 7.29
C ASP A 36 -5.68 4.62 6.79
N ILE A 37 -5.33 4.17 5.58
CA ILE A 37 -4.02 4.46 4.98
C ILE A 37 -3.86 5.96 4.69
N ALA A 38 -4.92 6.65 4.25
CA ALA A 38 -4.86 8.09 4.04
C ALA A 38 -4.64 8.86 5.34
N ASN A 39 -5.25 8.44 6.44
CA ASN A 39 -5.03 9.05 7.76
C ASN A 39 -3.60 8.85 8.23
N MET A 40 -3.06 7.64 8.10
CA MET A 40 -1.65 7.36 8.39
C MET A 40 -0.69 8.24 7.57
N LEU A 41 -0.98 8.41 6.27
CA LEU A 41 -0.20 9.27 5.39
C LEU A 41 -0.27 10.73 5.85
N ARG A 42 -1.45 11.22 6.27
CA ARG A 42 -1.58 12.58 6.81
C ARG A 42 -0.80 12.76 8.12
N GLU A 43 -0.84 11.78 9.02
CA GLU A 43 -0.05 11.76 10.25
C GLU A 43 1.46 11.77 9.96
N ALA A 44 1.89 11.11 8.88
CA ALA A 44 3.27 11.17 8.35
C ALA A 44 3.56 12.46 7.53
N GLY A 45 2.62 13.41 7.51
CA GLY A 45 2.77 14.73 6.89
C GLY A 45 2.46 14.79 5.40
N TYR A 46 1.95 13.73 4.77
CA TYR A 46 1.54 13.76 3.37
C TYR A 46 0.23 14.53 3.20
N ASP A 47 0.15 15.31 2.12
CA ASP A 47 -1.12 15.86 1.65
C ASP A 47 -1.72 14.87 0.64
N VAL A 48 -2.93 14.39 0.92
CA VAL A 48 -3.55 13.29 0.18
C VAL A 48 -5.02 13.51 -0.13
N THR A 49 -5.43 13.01 -1.30
CA THR A 49 -6.83 12.94 -1.73
C THR A 49 -7.20 11.51 -2.08
N ILE A 50 -8.36 11.05 -1.61
CA ILE A 50 -8.91 9.73 -1.95
C ILE A 50 -9.88 9.89 -3.13
N LYS A 51 -9.76 9.02 -4.13
CA LYS A 51 -10.69 8.92 -5.25
C LYS A 51 -10.94 7.46 -5.64
N ALA A 52 -12.07 7.19 -6.27
CA ALA A 52 -12.31 5.88 -6.88
C ALA A 52 -11.37 5.65 -8.07
N SER A 53 -10.97 4.39 -8.29
CA SER A 53 -10.32 3.96 -9.51
C SER A 53 -11.27 4.13 -10.70
N THR A 54 -10.77 4.67 -11.81
CA THR A 54 -11.53 4.78 -13.07
C THR A 54 -11.65 3.44 -13.79
N LYS A 55 -10.89 2.42 -13.37
CA LYS A 55 -10.94 1.09 -13.97
C LYS A 55 -12.23 0.38 -13.57
N SER A 56 -13.10 0.18 -14.56
CA SER A 56 -14.39 -0.49 -14.40
C SER A 56 -14.27 -1.81 -13.63
N ARG A 57 -15.20 -2.04 -12.70
CA ARG A 57 -15.33 -3.24 -11.85
C ARG A 57 -14.14 -3.56 -10.95
N SER A 58 -13.14 -2.67 -10.82
CA SER A 58 -12.00 -2.93 -9.95
C SER A 58 -12.32 -2.79 -8.45
N GLY A 59 -13.29 -1.95 -8.10
CA GLY A 59 -13.59 -1.61 -6.70
C GLY A 59 -12.42 -0.93 -5.96
N ALA A 60 -11.33 -0.62 -6.66
CA ALA A 60 -10.12 -0.09 -6.06
C ALA A 60 -10.29 1.41 -5.75
N GLN A 61 -9.64 1.85 -4.68
CA GLN A 61 -9.51 3.25 -4.29
C GLN A 61 -8.07 3.71 -4.49
N ILE A 62 -7.90 4.95 -4.92
CA ILE A 62 -6.61 5.60 -5.15
C ILE A 62 -6.45 6.73 -4.15
N ILE A 63 -5.35 6.71 -3.41
CA ILE A 63 -4.87 7.78 -2.56
C ILE A 63 -3.80 8.52 -3.37
N LYS A 64 -4.15 9.69 -3.91
CA LYS A 64 -3.24 10.57 -4.64
C LYS A 64 -2.43 11.38 -3.64
N ILE A 65 -1.12 11.46 -3.82
CA ILE A 65 -0.24 12.36 -3.07
C ILE A 65 -0.17 13.70 -3.80
N ASN A 66 -0.44 14.81 -3.10
CA ASN A 66 -0.50 16.15 -3.66
C ASN A 66 0.79 16.96 -3.43
N ASN A 67 1.64 16.54 -2.50
CA ASN A 67 2.92 17.19 -2.17
C ASN A 67 4.16 16.31 -2.45
N PRO A 68 4.34 15.81 -3.69
CA PRO A 68 5.56 15.09 -4.04
C PRO A 68 6.79 16.02 -3.94
N GLY A 69 7.91 15.54 -3.40
CA GLY A 69 9.19 16.26 -3.38
C GLY A 69 9.59 16.93 -2.06
N ALA A 70 8.71 16.97 -1.04
CA ALA A 70 9.04 17.52 0.29
C ALA A 70 9.85 16.54 1.17
N GLY A 71 10.89 15.93 0.62
CA GLY A 71 11.65 14.84 1.26
C GLY A 71 10.92 13.48 1.29
N LYS A 72 9.66 13.44 0.85
CA LYS A 72 8.81 12.25 0.82
C LYS A 72 8.95 11.48 -0.48
N ASN A 73 8.81 10.16 -0.42
CA ASN A 73 9.03 9.28 -1.58
C ASN A 73 7.78 8.58 -2.15
N ILE A 74 6.65 8.57 -1.43
CA ILE A 74 5.40 8.01 -1.97
C ILE A 74 4.77 8.99 -2.95
N THR A 75 4.36 8.48 -4.11
CA THR A 75 3.70 9.26 -5.18
C THR A 75 2.22 8.90 -5.33
N GLN A 76 1.85 7.67 -5.00
CA GLN A 76 0.46 7.20 -5.01
C GLN A 76 0.32 5.93 -4.18
N VAL A 77 -0.85 5.73 -3.56
CA VAL A 77 -1.25 4.42 -3.02
C VAL A 77 -2.56 3.97 -3.67
N GLN A 78 -2.68 2.68 -3.94
CA GLN A 78 -3.93 2.05 -4.37
C GLN A 78 -4.30 0.96 -3.37
N VAL A 79 -5.55 0.94 -2.95
CA VAL A 79 -6.15 -0.11 -2.14
C VAL A 79 -7.12 -0.88 -3.03
N SER A 80 -6.88 -2.18 -3.20
CA SER A 80 -7.67 -3.03 -4.09
C SER A 80 -8.34 -4.15 -3.30
N PRO A 81 -9.64 -4.40 -3.49
CA PRO A 81 -10.33 -5.56 -2.89
C PRO A 81 -9.95 -6.90 -3.56
N GLY A 82 -8.88 -6.92 -4.37
CA GLY A 82 -8.56 -8.05 -5.24
C GLY A 82 -9.37 -8.06 -6.54
N GLY A 83 -9.38 -9.21 -7.21
CA GLY A 83 -10.13 -9.48 -8.44
C GLY A 83 -9.30 -9.40 -9.74
N GLY A 84 -9.98 -9.70 -10.84
CA GLY A 84 -9.37 -9.73 -12.17
C GLY A 84 -8.33 -10.85 -12.33
N ARG A 85 -7.25 -10.57 -13.07
CA ARG A 85 -6.23 -11.58 -13.40
C ARG A 85 -5.39 -12.07 -12.22
N HIS A 86 -5.49 -11.42 -11.06
CA HIS A 86 -4.65 -11.70 -9.88
C HIS A 86 -5.33 -12.56 -8.82
N GLY A 87 -6.58 -12.99 -9.04
CA GLY A 87 -7.38 -13.72 -8.05
C GLY A 87 -8.02 -12.77 -7.04
N SER A 88 -8.74 -13.34 -6.06
CA SER A 88 -9.57 -12.59 -5.12
C SER A 88 -8.78 -11.90 -3.98
N SER A 89 -7.46 -12.08 -3.92
CA SER A 89 -6.64 -11.54 -2.83
C SER A 89 -6.60 -10.01 -2.85
N PRO A 90 -7.04 -9.34 -1.76
CA PRO A 90 -6.86 -7.90 -1.58
C PRO A 90 -5.38 -7.52 -1.62
N TYR A 91 -5.09 -6.29 -2.00
CA TYR A 91 -3.73 -5.77 -1.94
C TYR A 91 -3.67 -4.26 -1.80
N VAL A 92 -2.55 -3.80 -1.25
CA VAL A 92 -2.13 -2.40 -1.26
C VAL A 92 -0.95 -2.26 -2.22
N LYS A 93 -1.03 -1.32 -3.14
CA LYS A 93 0.06 -0.96 -4.06
C LYS A 93 0.56 0.43 -3.72
N ILE A 94 1.84 0.54 -3.39
CA ILE A 94 2.53 1.78 -3.06
C ILE A 94 3.48 2.10 -4.21
N SER A 95 3.23 3.22 -4.88
CA SER A 95 4.16 3.77 -5.86
C SER A 95 5.10 4.74 -5.17
N THR A 96 6.40 4.59 -5.40
CA THR A 96 7.44 5.50 -4.91
C THR A 96 8.20 6.15 -6.06
N ASN A 97 8.93 7.23 -5.79
CA ASN A 97 9.82 7.89 -6.75
C ASN A 97 11.27 7.36 -6.72
N ASP A 98 11.61 6.48 -5.77
CA ASP A 98 12.99 6.03 -5.53
C ASP A 98 13.16 4.50 -5.49
N GLN A 99 12.09 3.74 -5.22
CA GLN A 99 12.12 2.28 -5.04
C GLN A 99 11.20 1.54 -6.01
N GLY A 100 10.54 2.26 -6.92
CA GLY A 100 9.54 1.70 -7.82
C GLY A 100 8.22 1.37 -7.12
N ILE A 101 7.60 0.26 -7.51
CA ILE A 101 6.27 -0.16 -7.04
C ILE A 101 6.42 -1.30 -6.03
N ILE A 102 5.75 -1.16 -4.89
CA ILE A 102 5.68 -2.17 -3.84
C ILE A 102 4.23 -2.63 -3.76
N LYS A 103 3.99 -3.94 -3.77
CA LYS A 103 2.65 -4.55 -3.74
C LYS A 103 2.56 -5.51 -2.57
N ILE A 104 1.68 -5.19 -1.62
CA ILE A 104 1.46 -5.95 -0.40
C ILE A 104 0.16 -6.70 -0.58
N VAL A 105 0.23 -8.01 -0.77
CA VAL A 105 -0.90 -8.89 -1.05
C VAL A 105 -1.36 -9.56 0.25
N ASP A 106 -2.65 -9.40 0.54
CA ASP A 106 -3.29 -10.07 1.66
C ASP A 106 -3.58 -11.54 1.30
N GLY A 107 -2.71 -12.44 1.73
CA GLY A 107 -2.82 -13.87 1.49
C GLY A 107 -1.53 -14.54 1.02
N LEU A 108 -1.67 -15.81 0.63
CA LEU A 108 -0.57 -16.68 0.21
C LEU A 108 -0.12 -16.38 -1.22
N GLU A 109 1.18 -16.53 -1.46
CA GLU A 109 1.77 -16.48 -2.80
C GLU A 109 1.12 -17.51 -3.74
N SER A 110 0.84 -18.72 -3.26
CA SER A 110 0.19 -19.79 -4.03
C SER A 110 -1.19 -19.41 -4.58
N ASN A 111 -1.87 -18.46 -3.94
CA ASN A 111 -3.21 -18.02 -4.32
C ASN A 111 -3.18 -16.81 -5.27
N TYR A 112 -2.02 -16.17 -5.39
CA TYR A 112 -1.84 -14.97 -6.18
C TYR A 112 -1.45 -15.33 -7.61
N LYS A 113 -2.29 -14.93 -8.56
CA LYS A 113 -2.05 -15.20 -9.99
C LYS A 113 -1.21 -14.09 -10.59
N THR A 114 -0.15 -14.46 -11.29
CA THR A 114 0.71 -13.52 -12.04
C THR A 114 0.99 -14.07 -13.43
N ASP A 115 1.19 -13.18 -14.39
CA ASP A 115 1.61 -13.50 -15.76
C ASP A 115 3.14 -13.55 -15.90
N GLY A 116 3.87 -13.44 -14.77
CA GLY A 116 5.33 -13.39 -14.72
C GLY A 116 5.93 -12.06 -15.18
N LYS A 117 5.11 -11.06 -15.52
CA LYS A 117 5.54 -9.74 -16.00
C LYS A 117 5.38 -8.63 -14.95
N GLU A 118 5.06 -8.98 -13.71
CA GLU A 118 4.94 -8.01 -12.63
C GLU A 118 6.31 -7.43 -12.29
N THR A 119 6.46 -6.11 -12.41
CA THR A 119 7.69 -5.38 -12.08
C THR A 119 7.68 -4.84 -10.65
N ALA A 120 6.55 -4.95 -9.96
CA ALA A 120 6.43 -4.56 -8.57
C ALA A 120 7.15 -5.57 -7.66
N LYS A 121 7.78 -5.07 -6.59
CA LYS A 121 8.19 -5.91 -5.46
C LYS A 121 6.94 -6.40 -4.75
N ILE A 122 6.69 -7.71 -4.77
CA ILE A 122 5.52 -8.32 -4.12
C ILE A 122 5.90 -8.83 -2.74
N ILE A 123 5.06 -8.53 -1.75
CA ILE A 123 5.19 -8.98 -0.36
C ILE A 123 3.86 -9.63 0.02
N PHE A 124 3.91 -10.87 0.49
CA PHE A 124 2.74 -11.65 0.89
C PHE A 124 2.60 -11.69 2.41
N THR A 125 1.40 -11.47 2.93
CA THR A 125 1.13 -11.51 4.38
C THR A 125 0.70 -12.90 4.87
N GLY A 126 0.26 -13.78 3.97
CA GLY A 126 -0.10 -15.15 4.34
C GLY A 126 1.13 -15.99 4.67
N ARG A 127 1.08 -16.73 5.79
CA ARG A 127 2.14 -17.69 6.16
C ARG A 127 2.02 -18.93 5.30
N LYS A 128 3.14 -19.40 4.74
CA LYS A 128 3.24 -20.66 3.97
C LYS A 128 2.67 -21.85 4.74
#